data_AF-W7PQY7-F1
#
_entry.id   AF-W7PQY7-F1
#
_cell.length_a   1.000
_cell.length_b   1.000
_cell.length_c   1.000
_cell.angle_alpha   90.00
_cell.angle_beta   90.00
_cell.angle_gamma   90.00
#
_symmetry.space_group_name_H-M   'P 1'
#
loop_
_entity.id
_entity.type
_entity.pdbx_description
1 polymer ?
#
loop_
_entity_poly.entity_id
_entity_poly.type
_entity_poly.pdbx_seq_one_letter_code
_entity_poly.pdbx_strand_id
1 'polypeptide(L)'
;MYHSEEIIRQLQSQKILAMKLDQAVRAVGEEVKSQLSNIGAGAQRLLYYTSCFTDEYYDVCTRQNLEDARFRKGIFHLVSRWNIVFDLINTYVEGLIKDYSPAELSAIQHALMRANVYISTSTLTSYSFSAGVASTVCLYVTLPPSGLKVVSGLTGAAIGGLGVYGVVQKAADSAHRLQVMHPAYYQALYLRELEMMYFLVEPAFMRAGVLTQQWTDSQSPYDAADTILKLMGRH
;
A
#
# COMPACT_ATOMS: atom_id res chain seq x y z
N MET A 1 -18.78 -49.06 -13.39
CA MET A 1 -19.28 -48.09 -14.39
C MET A 1 -19.66 -46.73 -13.80
N TYR A 2 -19.65 -46.53 -12.47
CA TYR A 2 -20.07 -45.26 -11.83
C TYR A 2 -18.93 -44.23 -11.70
N HIS A 3 -17.66 -44.67 -11.56
CA HIS A 3 -16.52 -43.77 -11.38
C HIS A 3 -16.16 -42.96 -12.63
N SER A 4 -16.43 -43.49 -13.81
CA SER A 4 -16.07 -42.87 -15.08
C SER A 4 -16.96 -41.66 -15.40
N GLU A 5 -18.25 -41.72 -15.05
CA GLU A 5 -19.20 -40.62 -15.28
C GLU A 5 -18.96 -39.43 -14.36
N GLU A 6 -18.57 -39.68 -13.10
CA GLU A 6 -18.23 -38.63 -12.13
C GLU A 6 -17.00 -37.83 -12.60
N ILE A 7 -15.95 -38.53 -13.06
CA ILE A 7 -14.71 -37.93 -13.57
C ILE A 7 -14.99 -37.13 -14.85
N ILE A 8 -15.83 -37.67 -15.76
CA ILE A 8 -16.21 -36.97 -16.99
C ILE A 8 -17.05 -35.73 -16.68
N ARG A 9 -17.99 -35.79 -15.72
CA ARG A 9 -18.77 -34.61 -15.28
C ARG A 9 -17.89 -33.56 -14.62
N GLN A 10 -16.91 -33.96 -13.82
CA GLN A 10 -15.94 -33.03 -13.20
C GLN A 10 -15.05 -32.36 -14.26
N LEU A 11 -14.52 -33.12 -15.22
CA LEU A 11 -13.72 -32.56 -16.31
C LEU A 11 -14.55 -31.63 -17.21
N GLN A 12 -15.82 -31.98 -17.46
CA GLN A 12 -16.75 -31.13 -18.22
C GLN A 12 -17.14 -29.87 -17.45
N SER A 13 -17.38 -29.95 -16.14
CA SER A 13 -17.71 -28.78 -15.34
C SER A 13 -16.53 -27.82 -15.24
N GLN A 14 -15.30 -28.34 -15.10
CA GLN A 14 -14.06 -27.55 -15.13
C GLN A 14 -13.88 -26.85 -16.48
N LYS A 15 -14.09 -27.56 -17.60
CA LYS A 15 -14.00 -26.97 -18.95
C LYS A 15 -15.04 -25.87 -19.17
N ILE A 16 -16.29 -26.12 -18.75
CA ILE A 16 -17.38 -25.13 -18.88
C ILE A 16 -17.10 -23.91 -18.00
N LEU A 17 -16.61 -24.12 -16.77
CA LEU A 17 -16.24 -23.04 -15.87
C LEU A 17 -15.10 -22.20 -16.46
N ALA A 18 -14.03 -22.82 -16.93
CA ALA A 18 -12.90 -22.14 -17.58
C ALA A 18 -13.32 -21.36 -18.84
N MET A 19 -14.24 -21.90 -19.65
CA MET A 19 -14.76 -21.21 -20.83
C MET A 19 -15.67 -20.02 -20.46
N LYS A 20 -16.54 -20.19 -19.46
CA LYS A 20 -17.38 -19.10 -18.93
C LYS A 20 -16.52 -17.99 -18.33
N LEU A 21 -15.42 -18.36 -17.70
CA LEU A 21 -14.43 -17.46 -17.13
C LEU A 21 -13.70 -16.66 -18.22
N ASP A 22 -13.16 -17.34 -19.24
CA ASP A 22 -12.49 -16.69 -20.39
C ASP A 22 -13.45 -15.75 -21.11
N GLN A 23 -14.70 -16.19 -21.31
CA GLN A 23 -15.73 -15.38 -21.95
C GLN A 23 -16.13 -14.17 -21.09
N ALA A 24 -16.20 -14.31 -19.77
CA ALA A 24 -16.45 -13.19 -18.86
C ALA A 24 -15.27 -12.19 -18.85
N VAL A 25 -14.03 -12.68 -18.85
CA VAL A 25 -12.81 -11.85 -18.93
C VAL A 25 -12.75 -11.09 -20.26
N ARG A 26 -13.05 -11.75 -21.38
CA ARG A 26 -13.03 -11.15 -22.72
C ARG A 26 -14.19 -10.18 -22.94
N ALA A 27 -15.40 -10.51 -22.50
CA ALA A 27 -16.57 -9.64 -22.58
C ALA A 27 -16.39 -8.34 -21.76
N VAL A 28 -15.68 -8.41 -20.63
CA VAL A 28 -15.32 -7.21 -19.85
C VAL A 28 -14.18 -6.42 -20.51
N GLY A 29 -13.26 -7.09 -21.22
CA GLY A 29 -12.16 -6.44 -21.93
C GLY A 29 -12.58 -5.60 -23.14
N GLU A 30 -13.63 -6.01 -23.87
CA GLU A 30 -14.10 -5.31 -25.08
C GLU A 30 -14.95 -4.06 -24.77
N GLU A 31 -15.67 -4.03 -23.65
CA GLU A 31 -16.60 -2.94 -23.29
C GLU A 31 -15.93 -1.76 -22.53
N VAL A 32 -14.69 -1.90 -22.04
CA VAL A 32 -14.15 -1.06 -20.95
C VAL A 32 -12.82 -0.38 -21.30
N LYS A 33 -12.76 0.49 -22.33
CA LYS A 33 -11.52 1.22 -22.67
C LYS A 33 -11.14 2.40 -21.75
N SER A 34 -11.94 2.80 -20.76
CA SER A 34 -11.62 3.98 -19.90
C SER A 34 -11.55 3.77 -18.38
N GLN A 35 -11.83 2.58 -17.82
CA GLN A 35 -11.83 2.33 -16.36
C GLN A 35 -10.90 1.16 -15.92
N LEU A 36 -9.74 1.03 -16.56
CA LEU A 36 -9.13 -0.28 -16.83
C LEU A 36 -8.33 -0.99 -15.72
N SER A 37 -7.71 -0.36 -14.72
CA SER A 37 -6.78 -1.12 -13.86
C SER A 37 -7.46 -1.95 -12.77
N ASN A 38 -8.52 -1.44 -12.14
CA ASN A 38 -9.02 -2.02 -10.89
C ASN A 38 -10.01 -3.17 -11.13
N ILE A 39 -10.83 -3.12 -12.19
CA ILE A 39 -11.80 -4.19 -12.49
C ILE A 39 -11.06 -5.45 -12.98
N GLY A 40 -10.03 -5.31 -13.81
CA GLY A 40 -9.18 -6.43 -14.25
C GLY A 40 -8.42 -7.09 -13.10
N ALA A 41 -7.82 -6.30 -12.21
CA ALA A 41 -7.14 -6.82 -11.02
C ALA A 41 -8.11 -7.50 -10.03
N GLY A 42 -9.33 -6.98 -9.89
CA GLY A 42 -10.38 -7.59 -9.07
C GLY A 42 -10.89 -8.91 -9.64
N ALA A 43 -11.05 -8.99 -10.97
CA ALA A 43 -11.36 -10.23 -11.65
C ALA A 43 -10.24 -11.26 -11.45
N GLN A 44 -8.97 -10.88 -11.65
CA GLN A 44 -7.81 -11.75 -11.45
C GLN A 44 -7.73 -12.32 -10.02
N ARG A 45 -7.97 -11.51 -8.98
CA ARG A 45 -8.03 -11.99 -7.58
C ARG A 45 -9.20 -12.96 -7.36
N LEU A 46 -10.36 -12.72 -7.98
CA LEU A 46 -11.49 -13.66 -7.94
C LEU A 46 -11.16 -14.99 -8.65
N LEU A 47 -10.38 -14.95 -9.74
CA LEU A 47 -9.87 -16.16 -10.40
C LEU A 47 -8.97 -16.95 -9.46
N TYR A 48 -8.05 -16.28 -8.76
CA TYR A 48 -7.15 -16.95 -7.83
C TYR A 48 -7.85 -17.52 -6.59
N TYR A 49 -9.06 -17.08 -6.24
CA TYR A 49 -9.87 -17.75 -5.23
C TYR A 49 -10.31 -19.17 -5.65
N THR A 50 -10.28 -19.50 -6.95
CA THR A 50 -10.46 -20.89 -7.39
C THR A 50 -9.37 -21.82 -6.86
N SER A 51 -8.19 -21.28 -6.53
CA SER A 51 -7.08 -22.03 -5.95
C SER A 51 -7.40 -22.58 -4.55
N CYS A 52 -8.39 -22.00 -3.85
CA CYS A 52 -8.89 -22.51 -2.57
C CYS A 52 -9.63 -23.85 -2.67
N PHE A 53 -9.99 -24.28 -3.89
CA PHE A 53 -10.70 -25.54 -4.14
C PHE A 53 -9.77 -26.68 -4.60
N THR A 54 -8.46 -26.45 -4.60
CA THR A 54 -7.44 -27.41 -5.04
C THR A 54 -6.30 -27.50 -4.03
N ASP A 55 -5.96 -28.69 -3.55
CA ASP A 55 -4.92 -28.89 -2.53
C ASP A 55 -3.52 -28.44 -2.99
N GLU A 56 -3.25 -28.47 -4.30
CA GLU A 56 -1.98 -28.10 -4.92
C GLU A 56 -1.67 -26.58 -4.85
N TYR A 57 -2.70 -25.74 -4.65
CA TYR A 57 -2.57 -24.28 -4.63
C TYR A 57 -3.10 -23.65 -3.32
N TYR A 58 -3.00 -24.42 -2.23
CA TYR A 58 -3.43 -24.01 -0.89
C TYR A 58 -2.65 -22.81 -0.34
N ASP A 59 -1.37 -22.67 -0.69
CA ASP A 59 -0.50 -21.55 -0.34
C ASP A 59 -0.98 -20.22 -0.95
N VAL A 60 -1.44 -20.25 -2.20
CA VAL A 60 -2.01 -19.10 -2.91
C VAL A 60 -3.32 -18.65 -2.26
N CYS A 61 -4.15 -19.61 -1.82
CA CYS A 61 -5.40 -19.33 -1.12
C CYS A 61 -5.17 -18.73 0.29
N THR A 62 -4.27 -19.33 1.06
CA THR A 62 -3.95 -18.87 2.42
C THR A 62 -3.32 -17.48 2.42
N ARG A 63 -2.44 -17.18 1.46
CA ARG A 63 -1.89 -15.83 1.26
C ARG A 63 -2.98 -14.79 0.97
N GLN A 64 -3.90 -15.08 0.05
CA GLN A 64 -4.99 -14.15 -0.26
C GLN A 64 -5.90 -13.87 0.94
N ASN A 65 -6.24 -14.90 1.72
CA ASN A 65 -7.03 -14.73 2.93
C ASN A 65 -6.32 -13.86 3.98
N LEU A 66 -5.00 -14.01 4.14
CA LEU A 66 -4.19 -13.17 5.02
C LEU A 66 -4.17 -11.71 4.55
N GLU A 67 -3.90 -11.48 3.26
CA GLU A 67 -3.92 -10.14 2.66
C GLU A 67 -5.29 -9.46 2.82
N ASP A 68 -6.39 -10.18 2.58
CA ASP A 68 -7.75 -9.67 2.75
C ASP A 68 -8.05 -9.32 4.22
N ALA A 69 -7.60 -10.16 5.17
CA ALA A 69 -7.75 -9.88 6.59
C ALA A 69 -6.96 -8.64 7.02
N ARG A 70 -5.73 -8.48 6.51
CA ARG A 70 -4.84 -7.35 6.82
C ARG A 70 -5.34 -6.06 6.17
N PHE A 71 -5.82 -6.12 4.94
CA PHE A 71 -6.48 -5.00 4.28
C PHE A 71 -7.68 -4.51 5.08
N ARG A 72 -8.56 -5.43 5.55
CA ARG A 72 -9.69 -5.06 6.42
C ARG A 72 -9.26 -4.38 7.72
N LYS A 73 -8.17 -4.84 8.34
CA LYS A 73 -7.58 -4.18 9.52
C LYS A 73 -7.09 -2.76 9.19
N GLY A 74 -6.38 -2.60 8.07
CA GLY A 74 -5.97 -1.28 7.56
C GLY A 74 -7.16 -0.34 7.33
N ILE A 75 -8.28 -0.85 6.79
CA ILE A 75 -9.53 -0.09 6.64
C ILE A 75 -10.16 0.26 7.99
N PHE A 76 -10.15 -0.65 8.97
CA PHE A 76 -10.63 -0.36 10.32
C PHE A 76 -9.83 0.78 10.96
N HIS A 77 -8.50 0.77 10.82
CA HIS A 77 -7.63 1.87 11.25
C HIS A 77 -7.92 3.16 10.48
N LEU A 78 -8.21 3.10 9.18
CA LEU A 78 -8.59 4.25 8.35
C LEU A 78 -9.89 4.93 8.83
N VAL A 79 -10.88 4.15 9.25
CA VAL A 79 -12.16 4.68 9.77
C VAL A 79 -12.01 5.17 11.23
N SER A 80 -11.14 4.54 12.02
CA SER A 80 -10.95 4.87 13.44
C SER A 80 -9.92 6.00 13.69
N ARG A 81 -8.99 6.22 12.75
CA ARG A 81 -7.95 7.26 12.81
C ARG A 81 -7.92 8.05 11.50
N TRP A 82 -8.31 9.32 11.57
CA TRP A 82 -8.57 10.19 10.42
C TRP A 82 -7.37 10.57 9.56
N ASN A 83 -6.15 10.06 9.82
CA ASN A 83 -4.98 10.47 9.05
C ASN A 83 -4.01 9.31 8.75
N ILE A 84 -4.48 8.32 7.99
CA ILE A 84 -3.64 7.19 7.56
C ILE A 84 -2.42 7.64 6.75
N VAL A 85 -2.54 8.73 6.01
CA VAL A 85 -1.47 9.29 5.19
C VAL A 85 -0.36 9.80 6.10
N PHE A 86 -0.75 10.52 7.16
CA PHE A 86 0.17 10.90 8.23
C PHE A 86 0.80 9.68 8.88
N ASP A 87 0.04 8.66 9.26
CA ASP A 87 0.61 7.48 9.93
C ASP A 87 1.63 6.75 9.03
N LEU A 88 1.36 6.62 7.73
CA LEU A 88 2.27 6.04 6.75
C LEU A 88 3.57 6.84 6.65
N ILE A 89 3.48 8.17 6.50
CA ILE A 89 4.63 9.06 6.35
C ILE A 89 5.40 9.17 7.67
N ASN A 90 4.71 9.34 8.80
CA ASN A 90 5.30 9.44 10.12
C ASN A 90 6.07 8.18 10.48
N THR A 91 5.54 6.99 10.14
CA THR A 91 6.27 5.73 10.35
C THR A 91 7.58 5.69 9.58
N TYR A 92 7.61 6.22 8.35
CA TYR A 92 8.84 6.29 7.57
C TYR A 92 9.85 7.27 8.18
N VAL A 93 9.40 8.50 8.48
CA VAL A 93 10.26 9.54 9.02
C VAL A 93 10.80 9.15 10.39
N GLU A 94 9.97 8.58 11.26
CA GLU A 94 10.38 8.05 12.56
C GLU A 94 11.49 7.01 12.40
N GLY A 95 11.34 6.06 11.46
CA GLY A 95 12.38 5.08 11.18
C GLY A 95 13.67 5.67 10.62
N LEU A 96 13.56 6.70 9.77
CA LEU A 96 14.70 7.42 9.19
C LEU A 96 15.54 8.15 10.26
N ILE A 97 14.89 8.73 11.28
CA ILE A 97 15.56 9.58 12.28
C ILE A 97 15.68 8.93 13.67
N LYS A 98 15.31 7.66 13.83
CA LYS A 98 15.13 7.03 15.15
C LYS A 98 16.39 7.13 16.04
N ASP A 99 17.58 7.06 15.44
CA ASP A 99 18.87 7.02 16.15
C ASP A 99 19.57 8.40 16.21
N TYR A 100 18.91 9.45 15.72
CA TYR A 100 19.50 10.79 15.67
C TYR A 100 19.44 11.48 17.03
N SER A 101 20.55 12.09 17.42
CA SER A 101 20.61 12.96 18.61
C SER A 101 19.85 14.28 18.39
N PRO A 102 19.45 14.98 19.47
CA PRO A 102 18.81 16.29 19.33
C PRO A 102 19.62 17.32 18.53
N ALA A 103 20.96 17.26 18.59
CA ALA A 103 21.83 18.13 17.81
C ALA A 103 21.75 17.82 16.31
N GLU A 104 21.68 16.54 15.94
CA GLU A 104 21.54 16.11 14.56
C GLU A 104 20.13 16.41 14.02
N LEU A 105 19.08 16.22 14.83
CA LEU A 105 17.72 16.66 14.48
C LEU A 105 17.66 18.18 14.23
N SER A 106 18.38 18.97 15.02
CA SER A 106 18.50 20.41 14.80
C SER A 106 19.23 20.74 13.49
N ALA A 107 20.24 19.96 13.11
CA ALA A 107 20.91 20.10 11.82
C ALA A 107 19.96 19.82 10.64
N ILE A 108 19.14 18.76 10.73
CA ILE A 108 18.07 18.47 9.77
C ILE A 108 17.11 19.66 9.68
N GLN A 109 16.64 20.17 10.83
CA GLN A 109 15.72 21.31 10.87
C GLN A 109 16.30 22.54 10.17
N HIS A 110 17.57 22.86 10.42
CA HIS A 110 18.25 23.98 9.76
C HIS A 110 18.38 23.79 8.24
N ALA A 111 18.70 22.57 7.79
CA ALA A 111 18.75 22.26 6.36
C ALA A 111 17.37 22.45 5.69
N LEU A 112 16.30 21.99 6.35
CA LEU A 112 14.93 22.17 5.86
C LEU A 112 14.51 23.64 5.84
N MET A 113 14.86 24.43 6.86
CA MET A 113 14.58 25.86 6.89
C MET A 113 15.28 26.62 5.74
N ARG A 114 16.53 26.26 5.42
CA ARG A 114 17.25 26.82 4.26
C ARG A 114 16.54 26.53 2.94
N ALA A 115 15.81 25.42 2.87
CA ALA A 115 14.97 25.05 1.74
C ALA A 115 13.52 25.62 1.84
N ASN A 116 13.27 26.62 2.69
CA ASN A 116 11.94 27.20 2.95
C ASN A 116 10.90 26.18 3.44
N VAL A 117 11.32 25.22 4.26
CA VAL A 117 10.45 24.26 4.94
C VAL A 117 10.52 24.51 6.44
N TYR A 118 9.42 24.98 7.02
CA TYR A 118 9.32 25.25 8.46
C TYR A 118 8.57 24.12 9.15
N ILE A 119 9.23 23.48 10.10
CA ILE A 119 8.63 22.44 10.93
C ILE A 119 8.15 23.09 12.23
N SER A 120 6.87 22.91 12.55
CA SER A 120 6.29 23.36 13.81
C SER A 120 6.48 22.31 14.90
N THR A 121 7.60 22.37 15.64
CA THR A 121 7.81 21.57 16.86
C THR A 121 8.13 22.43 18.07
N SER A 122 7.52 22.12 19.22
CA SER A 122 7.82 22.76 20.51
C SER A 122 9.01 22.12 21.25
N THR A 123 9.39 20.90 20.87
CA THR A 123 10.50 20.11 21.41
C THR A 123 11.20 19.34 20.29
N LEU A 124 12.51 19.09 20.43
CA LEU A 124 13.32 18.30 19.47
C LEU A 124 13.57 16.89 20.01
N THR A 125 12.51 16.11 20.19
CA THR A 125 12.61 14.65 20.35
C THR A 125 12.37 14.00 19.00
N SER A 126 12.89 12.78 18.78
CA SER A 126 12.69 12.07 17.51
C SER A 126 11.20 11.90 17.20
N TYR A 127 10.36 11.70 18.22
CA TYR A 127 8.91 11.57 18.06
C TYR A 127 8.21 12.90 17.67
N SER A 128 8.50 14.01 18.36
CA SER A 128 7.86 15.29 18.02
C SER A 128 8.35 15.81 16.68
N PHE A 129 9.63 15.58 16.37
CA PHE A 129 10.23 15.94 15.09
C PHE A 129 9.65 15.14 13.94
N SER A 130 9.54 13.80 14.05
CA SER A 130 8.92 12.98 13.02
C SER A 130 7.49 13.40 12.74
N ALA A 131 6.69 13.67 13.79
CA ALA A 131 5.32 14.13 13.65
C ALA A 131 5.23 15.51 12.96
N GLY A 132 6.11 16.46 13.31
CA GLY A 132 6.16 17.77 12.67
C GLY A 132 6.54 17.67 11.19
N VAL A 133 7.57 16.88 10.87
CA VAL A 133 7.98 16.61 9.49
C VAL A 133 6.86 15.94 8.72
N ALA A 134 6.28 14.87 9.26
CA ALA A 134 5.22 14.12 8.59
C ALA A 134 4.00 14.97 8.29
N SER A 135 3.57 15.82 9.25
CA SER A 135 2.49 16.78 9.04
C SER A 135 2.80 17.73 7.88
N THR A 136 4.05 18.19 7.80
CA THR A 136 4.51 19.08 6.73
C THR A 136 4.54 18.36 5.39
N VAL A 137 5.08 17.14 5.32
CA VAL A 137 5.13 16.31 4.10
C VAL A 137 3.72 15.99 3.59
N CYS A 138 2.76 15.72 4.48
CA CYS A 138 1.36 15.49 4.12
C CYS A 138 0.74 16.64 3.31
N LEU A 139 1.21 17.89 3.48
CA LEU A 139 0.74 19.03 2.69
C LEU A 139 1.17 18.95 1.22
N TYR A 140 2.26 18.23 0.94
CA TYR A 140 2.85 18.09 -0.40
C TYR A 140 2.47 16.76 -1.08
N VAL A 141 2.08 15.74 -0.31
CA VAL A 141 1.70 14.43 -0.84
C VAL A 141 0.30 14.47 -1.44
N THR A 142 0.21 14.23 -2.75
CA THR A 142 -1.07 14.07 -3.45
C THR A 142 -1.49 12.61 -3.50
N LEU A 143 -2.72 12.32 -3.08
CA LEU A 143 -3.26 10.96 -3.14
C LEU A 143 -3.58 10.54 -4.59
N PRO A 144 -3.27 9.29 -4.97
CA PRO A 144 -3.70 8.77 -6.26
C PRO A 144 -5.24 8.66 -6.31
N PRO A 145 -5.87 8.75 -7.50
CA PRO A 145 -7.32 8.63 -7.65
C PRO A 145 -7.91 7.34 -7.06
N SER A 146 -7.14 6.24 -7.06
CA SER A 146 -7.53 4.99 -6.40
C SER A 146 -7.57 5.11 -4.88
N GLY A 147 -6.64 5.85 -4.28
CA GLY A 147 -6.64 6.12 -2.84
C GLY A 147 -7.76 7.07 -2.46
N LEU A 148 -8.00 8.10 -3.28
CA LEU A 148 -9.14 9.01 -3.10
C LEU A 148 -10.47 8.26 -3.16
N LYS A 149 -10.64 7.31 -4.08
CA LYS A 149 -11.84 6.45 -4.17
C LYS A 149 -12.06 5.57 -2.94
N VAL A 150 -10.98 5.08 -2.31
CA VAL A 150 -11.08 4.29 -1.07
C VAL A 150 -11.51 5.20 0.08
N VAL A 151 -10.87 6.36 0.23
CA VAL A 151 -11.23 7.36 1.25
C VAL A 151 -12.67 7.86 1.06
N SER A 152 -13.09 8.12 -0.18
CA SER A 152 -14.46 8.55 -0.49
C SER A 152 -15.49 7.42 -0.41
N GLY A 153 -15.12 6.19 -0.76
CA GLY A 153 -16.00 5.01 -0.70
C GLY A 153 -16.25 4.49 0.72
N LEU A 154 -15.44 4.92 1.70
CA LEU A 154 -15.67 4.65 3.12
C LEU A 154 -16.60 5.67 3.79
N THR A 155 -16.78 6.86 3.19
CA THR A 155 -17.70 7.90 3.67
C THR A 155 -19.08 7.81 3.04
N GLY A 156 -19.21 7.24 1.85
CA GLY A 156 -20.49 6.93 1.20
C GLY A 156 -20.60 5.44 0.90
N ALA A 157 -21.59 4.77 1.48
CA ALA A 157 -21.80 3.32 1.46
C ALA A 157 -22.01 2.67 0.07
N ALA A 158 -21.03 2.70 -0.82
CA ALA A 158 -21.13 2.07 -2.13
C ALA A 158 -19.75 1.63 -2.66
N ILE A 159 -19.33 0.42 -2.32
CA ILE A 159 -18.40 -0.32 -3.19
C ILE A 159 -18.98 -1.71 -3.43
N GLY A 160 -19.55 -1.90 -4.63
CA GLY A 160 -19.97 -3.21 -5.13
C GLY A 160 -18.79 -4.18 -5.17
N GLY A 161 -19.06 -5.46 -4.93
CA GLY A 161 -18.04 -6.48 -4.59
C GLY A 161 -16.79 -6.51 -5.49
N LEU A 162 -16.92 -6.31 -6.81
CA LEU A 162 -15.77 -6.34 -7.73
C LEU A 162 -14.84 -5.11 -7.61
N GLY A 163 -15.35 -3.95 -7.19
CA GLY A 163 -14.56 -2.74 -6.99
C GLY A 163 -13.65 -2.81 -5.77
N VAL A 164 -14.07 -3.51 -4.71
CA VAL A 164 -13.27 -3.72 -3.50
C VAL A 164 -12.08 -4.64 -3.80
N TYR A 165 -12.30 -5.77 -4.48
CA TYR A 165 -11.23 -6.74 -4.74
C TYR A 165 -10.11 -6.20 -5.64
N GLY A 166 -10.41 -5.28 -6.57
CA GLY A 166 -9.39 -4.57 -7.34
C GLY A 166 -8.48 -3.67 -6.50
N VAL A 167 -9.04 -3.04 -5.47
CA VAL A 167 -8.27 -2.23 -4.51
C VAL A 167 -7.42 -3.12 -3.62
N VAL A 168 -7.97 -4.24 -3.14
CA VAL A 168 -7.22 -5.20 -2.30
C VAL A 168 -6.03 -5.76 -3.06
N GLN A 169 -6.22 -6.14 -4.34
CA GLN A 169 -5.11 -6.61 -5.17
C GLN A 169 -4.03 -5.53 -5.33
N LYS A 170 -4.43 -4.29 -5.63
CA LYS A 170 -3.48 -3.16 -5.72
C LYS A 170 -2.73 -2.92 -4.42
N ALA A 171 -3.41 -3.04 -3.29
CA ALA A 171 -2.82 -2.94 -1.96
C ALA A 171 -1.80 -4.07 -1.70
N ALA A 172 -2.15 -5.31 -2.04
CA ALA A 172 -1.25 -6.46 -1.93
C ALA A 172 0.02 -6.29 -2.78
N ASP A 173 -0.15 -5.92 -4.05
CA ASP A 173 0.98 -5.72 -4.97
C ASP A 173 1.90 -4.58 -4.49
N SER A 174 1.31 -3.50 -3.96
CA SER A 174 2.03 -2.36 -3.40
C SER A 174 2.82 -2.75 -2.13
N ALA A 175 2.17 -3.46 -1.20
CA ALA A 175 2.79 -3.94 0.02
C ALA A 175 3.94 -4.93 -0.27
N HIS A 176 3.75 -5.83 -1.23
CA HIS A 176 4.79 -6.76 -1.68
C HIS A 176 5.97 -6.02 -2.32
N ARG A 177 5.70 -5.01 -3.16
CA ARG A 177 6.77 -4.18 -3.73
C ARG A 177 7.57 -3.46 -2.65
N LEU A 178 6.87 -2.91 -1.64
CA LEU A 178 7.52 -2.27 -0.51
C LEU A 178 8.38 -3.25 0.29
N GLN A 179 7.90 -4.47 0.50
CA GLN A 179 8.65 -5.53 1.18
C GLN A 179 9.99 -5.80 0.50
N VAL A 180 10.02 -5.79 -0.84
CA VAL A 180 11.25 -6.00 -1.62
C VAL A 180 12.15 -4.77 -1.61
N MET A 181 11.59 -3.57 -1.81
CA MET A 181 12.38 -2.34 -1.94
C MET A 181 12.96 -1.87 -0.60
N HIS A 182 12.16 -1.92 0.48
CA HIS A 182 12.56 -1.43 1.79
C HIS A 182 11.98 -2.29 2.93
N PRO A 183 12.58 -3.46 3.21
CA PRO A 183 12.07 -4.42 4.19
C PRO A 183 11.83 -3.85 5.59
N ALA A 184 12.69 -2.95 6.06
CA ALA A 184 12.55 -2.34 7.40
C ALA A 184 11.29 -1.46 7.51
N TYR A 185 10.97 -0.69 6.46
CA TYR A 185 9.78 0.16 6.44
C TYR A 185 8.52 -0.70 6.28
N TYR A 186 8.56 -1.72 5.43
CA TYR A 186 7.49 -2.74 5.36
C TYR A 186 7.21 -3.34 6.74
N GLN A 187 8.24 -3.77 7.47
CA GLN A 187 8.08 -4.38 8.78
C GLN A 187 7.49 -3.41 9.81
N ALA A 188 7.93 -2.14 9.79
CA ALA A 188 7.38 -1.11 10.66
C ALA A 188 5.87 -0.89 10.41
N LEU A 189 5.45 -0.87 9.14
CA LEU A 189 4.03 -0.79 8.78
C LEU A 189 3.28 -2.08 9.12
N TYR A 190 3.92 -3.24 8.93
CA TYR A 190 3.33 -4.55 9.21
C TYR A 190 2.96 -4.69 10.69
N LEU A 191 3.84 -4.25 11.60
CA LEU A 191 3.57 -4.26 13.04
C LEU A 191 2.43 -3.30 13.42
N ARG A 192 2.19 -2.26 12.61
CA ARG A 192 1.10 -1.29 12.77
C ARG A 192 -0.17 -1.68 12.00
N GLU A 193 -0.15 -2.78 11.25
CA GLU A 193 -1.23 -3.24 10.36
C GLU A 193 -1.59 -2.22 9.25
N LEU A 194 -0.59 -1.47 8.78
CA LEU A 194 -0.74 -0.39 7.79
C LEU A 194 -0.05 -0.69 6.45
N GLU A 195 0.65 -1.81 6.30
CA GLU A 195 1.44 -2.14 5.10
C GLU A 195 0.58 -2.20 3.84
N MET A 196 -0.63 -2.73 3.97
CA MET A 196 -1.61 -2.81 2.88
C MET A 196 -2.15 -1.44 2.47
N MET A 197 -1.89 -0.39 3.26
CA MET A 197 -2.33 0.98 2.98
C MET A 197 -1.23 1.81 2.32
N TYR A 198 -0.03 1.26 2.17
CA TYR A 198 1.10 1.91 1.51
C TYR A 198 0.78 2.37 0.08
N PHE A 199 -0.10 1.66 -0.64
CA PHE A 199 -0.55 2.06 -2.00
C PHE A 199 -1.12 3.49 -2.08
N LEU A 200 -1.54 4.07 -0.96
CA LEU A 200 -2.00 5.46 -0.86
C LEU A 200 -0.87 6.46 -1.07
N VAL A 201 0.33 6.14 -0.59
CA VAL A 201 1.51 7.02 -0.64
C VAL A 201 2.60 6.51 -1.59
N GLU A 202 2.50 5.28 -2.06
CA GLU A 202 3.44 4.65 -2.99
C GLU A 202 3.87 5.57 -4.15
N PRO A 203 2.98 6.29 -4.86
CA PRO A 203 3.41 7.15 -5.96
C PRO A 203 4.34 8.29 -5.52
N ALA A 204 4.14 8.85 -4.32
CA ALA A 204 4.98 9.91 -3.78
C ALA A 204 6.37 9.37 -3.43
N PHE A 205 6.43 8.22 -2.76
CA PHE A 205 7.69 7.56 -2.38
C PHE A 205 8.49 7.10 -3.61
N MET A 206 7.82 6.52 -4.61
CA MET A 206 8.46 6.09 -5.85
C MET A 206 9.01 7.27 -6.65
N ARG A 207 8.28 8.38 -6.72
CA ARG A 207 8.74 9.61 -7.38
C ARG A 207 9.94 10.22 -6.66
N ALA A 208 9.90 10.21 -5.33
CA ALA A 208 10.99 10.75 -4.50
C ALA A 208 12.26 9.88 -4.56
N GLY A 209 12.15 8.60 -4.94
CA GLY A 209 13.28 7.69 -5.03
C GLY A 209 13.92 7.36 -3.68
N VAL A 210 13.18 7.51 -2.58
CA VAL A 210 13.72 7.43 -1.20
C VAL A 210 13.75 6.03 -0.62
N LEU A 211 13.15 5.05 -1.31
CA LEU A 211 13.07 3.68 -0.82
C LEU A 211 14.31 2.83 -1.11
N THR A 212 15.23 3.32 -1.94
CA THR A 212 16.48 2.61 -2.25
C THR A 212 17.50 2.71 -1.12
N GLN A 213 17.39 3.74 -0.29
CA GLN A 213 18.28 3.96 0.84
C GLN A 213 17.75 3.23 2.07
N GLN A 214 18.54 2.31 2.62
CA GLN A 214 18.20 1.65 3.89
C GLN A 214 18.45 2.61 5.05
N TRP A 215 17.65 2.49 6.11
CA TRP A 215 17.93 3.17 7.37
C TRP A 215 19.22 2.62 7.97
N THR A 216 20.22 3.49 8.11
CA THR A 216 21.54 3.15 8.67
C THR A 216 21.95 4.16 9.71
N ASP A 217 22.55 3.68 10.79
CA ASP A 217 23.02 4.51 11.92
C ASP A 217 24.11 5.52 11.53
N SER A 218 24.74 5.35 10.35
CA SER A 218 25.80 6.24 9.83
C SER A 218 25.31 7.27 8.81
N GLN A 219 24.00 7.45 8.62
CA GLN A 219 23.47 8.40 7.66
C GLN A 219 23.69 9.84 8.15
N SER A 220 24.14 10.74 7.26
CA SER A 220 24.33 12.14 7.62
C SER A 220 22.98 12.83 7.84
N PRO A 221 22.87 13.78 8.80
CA PRO A 221 21.71 14.67 8.90
C PRO A 221 21.33 15.38 7.60
N TYR A 222 22.31 15.70 6.76
CA TYR A 222 22.03 16.33 5.47
C TYR A 222 21.40 15.36 4.47
N ASP A 223 21.76 14.07 4.49
CA ASP A 223 21.16 13.05 3.64
C ASP A 223 19.72 12.76 4.09
N ALA A 224 19.46 12.75 5.40
CA ALA A 224 18.11 12.63 5.93
C ALA A 224 17.24 13.85 5.56
N ALA A 225 17.80 15.06 5.63
CA ALA A 225 17.11 16.27 5.19
C ALA A 225 16.79 16.24 3.69
N ASP A 226 17.73 15.82 2.84
CA ASP A 226 17.53 15.65 1.41
C ASP A 226 16.43 14.60 1.11
N THR A 227 16.43 13.48 1.83
CA THR A 227 15.37 12.46 1.75
C THR A 227 13.99 13.06 2.06
N ILE A 228 13.89 13.88 3.11
CA ILE A 228 12.64 14.57 3.49
C ILE A 228 12.22 15.57 2.40
N LEU A 229 13.15 16.32 1.82
CA LEU A 229 12.85 17.28 0.74
C LEU A 229 12.36 16.58 -0.53
N LYS A 230 12.98 15.45 -0.90
CA LYS A 230 12.55 14.61 -2.02
C LYS A 230 11.12 14.11 -1.85
N LEU A 231 10.73 13.71 -0.63
CA LEU A 231 9.35 13.33 -0.32
C LEU A 231 8.35 14.49 -0.53
N MET A 232 8.79 15.73 -0.35
CA MET A 232 8.00 16.94 -0.64
C MET A 232 8.04 17.34 -2.13
N GLY A 233 8.77 16.61 -2.97
CA GLY A 233 8.99 16.96 -4.37
C GLY A 233 9.91 18.16 -4.57
N ARG A 234 10.77 18.47 -3.59
CA ARG A 234 11.79 19.52 -3.67
C ARG A 234 13.15 18.89 -4.00
N HIS A 235 13.92 19.57 -4.85
CA HIS A 235 15.28 19.22 -5.27
C HIS A 235 16.23 20.38 -4.99
#